data_AF-A0A932Q5W0-F1
#
_entry.id   AF-A0A932Q5W0-F1
#
_cell.length_a   1.000
_cell.length_b   1.000
_cell.length_c   1.000
_cell.angle_alpha   90.00
_cell.angle_beta   90.00
_cell.angle_gamma   90.00
#
_symmetry.space_group_name_H-M   'P 1'
#
loop_
_entity.id
_entity.type
_entity.pdbx_description
1 polymer ?
#
loop_
_entity_poly.entity_id
_entity_poly.type
_entity_poly.pdbx_seq_one_letter_code
_entity_poly.pdbx_strand_id
1 'polypeptide(L)' 'DLEGICASSGSACSSGTLQPSHVLKAMGCSDALARSSVRFSSGRTTRWSDFERVLNVLPELVERARGAGSPEKR' A
#
# COMPACT_ATOMS: atom_id res chain seq x y z
N ASP A 1 5.98 0.43 9.19
CA ASP A 1 6.39 0.63 10.59
C ASP A 1 7.69 -0.10 10.90
N LEU A 2 7.75 -1.42 10.69
CA LEU A 2 8.92 -2.26 11.00
C LEU A 2 10.22 -1.88 10.26
N GLU A 3 10.14 -1.36 9.04
CA GLU A 3 11.31 -0.89 8.27
C GLU A 3 11.57 0.63 8.43
N GLY A 4 10.93 1.29 9.40
CA GLY A 4 11.00 2.74 9.57
C GLY A 4 10.24 3.55 8.51
N ILE A 5 9.34 2.90 7.77
CA ILE A 5 8.50 3.51 6.73
C ILE A 5 7.03 3.41 7.13
N CYS A 6 6.35 4.55 7.17
CA CYS A 6 4.90 4.63 7.44
C CYS A 6 4.13 4.81 6.13
N ALA A 7 3.07 4.03 5.94
CA ALA A 7 2.21 4.08 4.76
C ALA A 7 0.76 3.74 5.16
N SER A 8 -0.18 4.07 4.28
CA SER A 8 -1.60 3.75 4.45
C SER A 8 -2.06 2.76 3.39
N SER A 9 -2.92 1.81 3.74
CA SER A 9 -3.60 0.95 2.77
C SER A 9 -4.88 1.62 2.29
N GLY A 10 -4.98 1.93 0.98
CA GLY A 10 -6.12 2.59 0.37
C GLY A 10 -6.59 3.92 0.99
N SER A 11 -7.77 4.39 0.57
CA SER A 11 -8.43 5.60 1.11
C SER A 11 -9.44 5.29 2.24
N ALA A 12 -9.69 4.01 2.55
CA ALA A 12 -10.77 3.57 3.43
C ALA A 12 -10.30 3.23 4.86
N CYS A 13 -9.03 3.48 5.20
CA CYS A 13 -8.50 3.15 6.50
C CYS A 13 -8.98 4.12 7.60
N SER A 14 -10.09 3.76 8.27
CA SER A 14 -10.31 3.89 9.73
C SER A 14 -11.74 3.48 10.21
N SER A 15 -12.47 2.57 9.54
CA SER A 15 -13.85 2.23 9.99
C SER A 15 -14.16 0.74 10.20
N GLY A 16 -13.15 -0.14 10.23
CA GLY A 16 -13.36 -1.57 10.55
C GLY A 16 -14.08 -2.39 9.47
N THR A 17 -14.39 -1.79 8.32
CA THR A 17 -14.95 -2.51 7.16
C THR A 17 -13.90 -2.63 6.06
N LEU A 18 -13.63 -3.85 5.60
CA LEU A 18 -12.71 -4.21 4.50
C LEU A 18 -13.25 -3.80 3.12
N GLN A 19 -13.94 -2.66 3.03
CA GLN A 19 -14.52 -2.20 1.78
C GLN A 19 -13.45 -1.52 0.91
N PRO A 20 -13.43 -1.80 -0.41
CA PRO A 20 -12.53 -1.12 -1.33
C PRO A 20 -12.71 0.40 -1.27
N SER A 21 -11.62 1.14 -1.51
CA SER A 21 -11.65 2.59 -1.59
C SER A 21 -12.71 3.07 -2.59
N HIS A 22 -13.68 3.86 -2.12
CA HIS A 22 -14.69 4.48 -3.00
C HIS A 22 -14.05 5.41 -4.03
N VAL A 23 -12.92 6.04 -3.71
CA VAL A 23 -12.16 6.90 -4.63
C VAL A 23 -11.52 6.08 -5.73
N LEU A 24 -10.81 5.00 -5.40
CA LEU A 24 -10.20 4.13 -6.41
C LEU A 24 -11.25 3.51 -7.33
N LYS A 25 -12.41 3.15 -6.78
CA LYS A 25 -13.56 2.68 -7.58
C LYS A 25 -14.09 3.76 -8.53
N ALA A 26 -14.24 5.00 -8.05
CA ALA A 26 -14.68 6.11 -8.90
C ALA A 26 -13.67 6.41 -10.03
N MET A 27 -12.39 6.13 -9.82
CA MET A 27 -11.34 6.20 -10.85
C MET A 27 -11.34 4.99 -11.81
N GLY A 28 -12.25 4.03 -11.64
CA GLY A 28 -12.36 2.85 -12.50
C GLY A 28 -11.42 1.70 -12.14
N CYS A 29 -10.77 1.73 -10.97
CA CYS A 29 -9.98 0.58 -10.51
C CYS A 29 -10.89 -0.60 -10.17
N SER A 30 -10.46 -1.81 -10.53
CA SER A 30 -11.12 -3.04 -10.10
C SER A 30 -11.03 -3.19 -8.58
N ASP A 31 -11.94 -3.99 -8.01
CA ASP A 31 -11.95 -4.30 -6.58
C ASP A 31 -10.61 -4.90 -6.11
N ALA A 32 -9.99 -5.75 -6.94
CA ALA A 32 -8.69 -6.34 -6.64
C ALA A 32 -7.56 -5.29 -6.56
N LEU A 33 -7.54 -4.33 -7.50
CA LEU A 33 -6.58 -3.23 -7.48
C LEU A 33 -6.84 -2.26 -6.33
N ALA A 34 -8.11 -1.97 -6.05
CA ALA A 34 -8.49 -1.09 -4.96
C ALA A 34 -8.08 -1.64 -3.58
N ARG A 35 -8.19 -2.97 -3.38
CA ARG A 35 -7.77 -3.67 -2.15
C ARG A 35 -6.26 -3.79 -1.99
N SER A 36 -5.50 -3.82 -3.08
CA SER A 36 -4.04 -3.97 -3.07
C SER A 36 -3.29 -2.62 -3.08
N SER A 37 -4.00 -1.51 -2.92
CA SER A 37 -3.42 -0.17 -2.97
C SER A 37 -2.67 0.21 -1.69
N VAL A 38 -1.49 0.80 -1.87
CA VAL A 38 -0.68 1.40 -0.80
C VAL A 38 -0.41 2.86 -1.16
N ARG A 39 -0.65 3.78 -0.22
CA ARG A 39 -0.43 5.21 -0.37
C ARG A 39 0.74 5.66 0.48
N PHE A 40 1.73 6.26 -0.17
CA PHE A 40 2.78 7.04 0.47
C PHE A 40 2.42 8.52 0.41
N SER A 41 2.75 9.27 1.45
CA SER A 41 2.53 10.71 1.51
C SER A 41 3.77 11.34 2.14
N SER A 42 4.30 12.38 1.51
CA SER A 42 5.43 13.15 2.02
C SER A 42 4.94 14.40 2.75
N GLY A 43 5.77 14.91 3.64
CA GLY A 43 5.53 16.15 4.38
C GLY A 43 6.75 17.06 4.36
N ARG A 44 6.67 18.19 5.08
CA ARG A 44 7.74 19.20 5.14
C ARG A 44 9.09 18.66 5.62
N THR A 45 9.09 17.56 6.37
CA THR A 45 10.30 16.93 6.94
C THR A 45 10.81 15.75 6.13
N THR A 46 10.11 15.32 5.07
CA THR A 46 10.54 14.22 4.22
C THR A 46 11.78 14.63 3.43
N ARG A 47 12.82 13.80 3.47
CA ARG A 47 14.09 13.99 2.79
C ARG A 47 14.26 13.00 1.64
N TRP A 48 15.19 13.30 0.75
CA TRP A 48 15.54 12.40 -0.35
C TRP A 48 15.97 11.01 0.13
N SER A 49 16.72 10.95 1.23
CA SER A 49 17.15 9.72 1.88
C SER A 49 15.98 8.81 2.30
N ASP A 50 14.81 9.38 2.60
CA ASP A 50 13.63 8.58 2.96
C ASP A 50 13.11 7.82 1.73
N PHE A 51 13.12 8.45 0.55
CA PHE A 51 12.76 7.80 -0.70
C PHE A 51 13.75 6.73 -1.10
N GLU A 52 15.06 6.99 -0.94
CA GLU A 52 16.10 5.98 -1.17
C GLU A 52 15.89 4.76 -0.27
N ARG A 53 15.54 4.98 1.01
CA ARG A 53 15.20 3.89 1.92
C ARG A 53 13.99 3.09 1.42
N VAL A 54 12.91 3.76 1.00
CA VAL A 54 11.74 3.09 0.43
C VAL A 54 12.11 2.27 -0.80
N LEU A 55 12.87 2.83 -1.74
CA LEU A 55 13.28 2.16 -2.97
C LEU A 55 14.15 0.92 -2.70
N ASN A 56 14.97 0.95 -1.66
CA ASN A 56 15.83 -0.18 -1.29
C ASN A 56 15.05 -1.35 -0.68
N VAL A 57 14.02 -1.08 0.13
CA VAL A 57 13.32 -2.14 0.88
C VAL A 57 12.01 -2.59 0.23
N LEU A 58 11.33 -1.72 -0.51
CA LEU A 58 10.00 -1.99 -1.07
C LEU A 58 9.97 -3.22 -1.99
N PRO A 59 10.95 -3.46 -2.89
CA PRO A 59 10.92 -4.64 -3.76
C PRO A 59 10.89 -5.95 -2.97
N GLU A 60 11.74 -6.08 -1.95
CA GLU A 60 11.79 -7.28 -1.12
C GLU A 60 10.49 -7.47 -0.32
N LEU A 61 9.93 -6.40 0.24
CA LEU A 61 8.65 -6.45 0.94
C LEU A 61 7.50 -6.90 0.03
N VAL A 62 7.49 -6.44 -1.22
CA VAL A 62 6.49 -6.84 -2.23
C VAL A 62 6.63 -8.33 -2.55
N GLU A 63 7.84 -8.84 -2.74
CA GLU A 63 8.06 -10.27 -3.00
C GLU A 63 7.64 -11.14 -1.80
N ARG A 64 7.98 -10.72 -0.58
CA ARG A 64 7.51 -11.40 0.65
C ARG A 64 5.99 -11.40 0.74
N ALA A 65 5.33 -10.27 0.45
CA ALA A 65 3.87 -10.16 0.48
C ALA A 65 3.19 -11.05 -0.58
N ARG A 66 3.80 -11.20 -1.77
CA ARG A 66 3.34 -12.11 -2.82
C ARG A 66 3.52 -13.57 -2.43
N GLY A 67 4.64 -13.93 -1.81
CA GLY A 67 4.92 -15.29 -1.34
C GLY A 67 4.09 -15.71 -0.13
N ALA A 68 3.62 -14.74 0.68
CA ALA A 68 2.76 -14.99 1.84
C ALA A 68 1.26 -15.10 1.50
N GLY A 69 0.85 -14.86 0.25
CA GLY A 69 -0.54 -14.95 -0.16
C GLY A 69 -1.03 -16.40 -0.25
N SER A 70 -2.06 -16.75 0.53
CA SER A 70 -2.91 -17.92 0.22
C SER A 70 -3.42 -17.82 -1.23
N PRO A 71 -3.58 -18.95 -1.94
CA PRO A 71 -3.95 -18.94 -3.35
C PRO A 71 -5.41 -18.50 -3.51
N GLU A 72 -5.63 -17.24 -3.83
CA GLU A 72 -6.95 -16.80 -4.30
C GLU A 72 -7.04 -17.15 -5.80
N LYS A 73 -8.07 -17.95 -6.10
CA LYS A 73 -8.24 -18.70 -7.35
C LYS A 73 -8.14 -17.80 -8.59
N ARG A 74 -7.38 -18.28 -9.57
CA ARG A 74 -7.41 -17.85 -10.99
C ARG A 74 -8.83 -17.86 -11.55
#